data_AF-A0A9D8VZI3-F1
#
_entry.id   AF-A0A9D8VZI3-F1
#
_cell.length_a   1.000
_cell.length_b   1.000
_cell.length_c   1.000
_cell.angle_alpha   90.00
_cell.angle_beta   90.00
_cell.angle_gamma   90.00
#
_symmetry.space_group_name_H-M   'P 1'
#
loop_
_entity.id
_entity.type
_entity.pdbx_description
1 polymer ?
#
loop_
_entity_poly.entity_id
_entity_poly.type
_entity_poly.pdbx_seq_one_letter_code
_entity_poly.pdbx_strand_id
1 'polypeptide(L)' 'MQITSEVNWGLEDFGAMGLMLIAAGLLLEASSRLANTALQMGLAVGFIILAFFAVWAELAVGIF' A
#
# COMPACT_ATOMS: atom_id res chain seq x y z
N MET A 1 20.15 7.76 5.69
CA MET A 1 19.20 8.78 6.17
C MET A 1 20.00 10.01 6.51
N GLN A 2 19.82 11.11 5.78
CA GLN A 2 20.28 12.38 6.33
C GLN A 2 19.28 12.72 7.43
N ILE A 3 19.74 12.78 8.69
CA ILE A 3 18.95 13.32 9.78
C ILE A 3 19.01 14.84 9.62
N THR A 4 18.18 15.37 8.73
CA THR A 4 17.91 16.81 8.62
C THR A 4 16.50 17.05 9.14
N SER A 5 16.25 18.27 9.62
CA SER A 5 14.93 18.69 10.13
C SER A 5 13.82 18.68 9.06
N GLU A 6 14.15 18.34 7.81
CA GLU A 6 13.23 18.37 6.66
C GLU A 6 12.38 17.10 6.56
N VAL A 7 12.79 15.99 7.18
CA VAL A 7 12.01 14.73 7.19
C VAL A 7 11.48 14.48 8.60
N ASN A 8 10.23 14.85 8.83
CA ASN A 8 9.54 14.75 10.13
C ASN A 8 8.61 13.51 10.18
N TRP A 9 9.15 12.31 9.99
CA TRP A 9 8.36 11.08 10.14
C TRP A 9 8.25 10.70 11.62
N GLY A 10 7.03 10.70 12.15
CA GLY A 10 6.66 10.26 13.49
C GLY A 10 6.30 8.78 13.54
N LEU A 11 5.98 8.31 14.75
CA LEU A 11 5.53 6.93 14.97
C LEU A 11 4.24 6.61 14.20
N GLU A 12 3.40 7.63 13.99
CA GLU A 12 2.16 7.55 13.21
C GLU A 12 2.40 7.18 11.75
N ASP A 13 3.45 7.72 11.11
CA ASP A 13 3.80 7.40 9.72
C ASP A 13 4.16 5.92 9.55
N PHE A 14 4.92 5.38 10.49
CA PHE A 14 5.26 3.96 10.52
C PHE A 14 4.04 3.08 10.81
N GLY A 15 3.16 3.54 11.71
CA GLY A 15 1.89 2.88 11.99
C GLY A 15 0.99 2.81 10.76
N ALA A 16 0.87 3.92 10.03
CA ALA A 16 0.11 4.01 8.79
C ALA A 16 0.67 3.06 7.73
N MET A 17 1.99 3.09 7.48
CA MET A 17 2.63 2.18 6.54
C MET A 17 2.47 0.71 6.94
N GLY A 18 2.61 0.39 8.22
CA GLY A 18 2.38 -0.96 8.75
C GLY A 18 0.96 -1.45 8.50
N LEU A 19 -0.04 -0.62 8.79
CA LEU A 19 -1.45 -0.94 8.55
C LEU A 19 -1.72 -1.14 7.05
N MET A 20 -1.16 -0.28 6.20
CA MET A 20 -1.28 -0.40 4.74
C MET A 20 -0.69 -1.70 4.22
N LEU A 21 0.48 -2.12 4.71
CA LEU A 21 1.11 -3.38 4.33
C LEU A 21 0.29 -4.59 4.77
N ILE A 22 -0.27 -4.57 5.98
CA ILE A 22 -1.18 -5.62 6.46
C ILE A 22 -2.42 -5.69 5.56
N ALA A 23 -3.05 -4.55 5.26
CA ALA A 23 -4.22 -4.50 4.39
C ALA A 23 -3.91 -5.03 2.98
N ALA A 24 -2.80 -4.59 2.38
CA ALA A 24 -2.36 -5.07 1.07
C ALA A 24 -2.09 -6.58 1.08
N GLY A 25 -1.41 -7.10 2.10
CA GLY A 25 -1.15 -8.55 2.25
C GLY A 25 -2.43 -9.37 2.36
N LEU A 26 -3.39 -8.92 3.19
CA LEU A 26 -4.69 -9.58 3.32
C LEU A 26 -5.49 -9.55 2.01
N LEU A 27 -5.46 -8.43 1.28
CA LEU A 27 -6.14 -8.32 -0.02
C LEU A 27 -5.49 -9.22 -1.08
N LEU A 28 -4.16 -9.34 -1.09
CA LEU A 28 -3.47 -10.25 -1.99
C LEU A 28 -3.79 -11.72 -1.66
N GLU A 29 -3.83 -12.10 -0.38
CA GLU A 29 -4.24 -13.45 0.02
C GLU A 29 -5.71 -13.71 -0.31
N ALA A 30 -6.60 -12.74 -0.09
CA ALA A 30 -8.00 -12.86 -0.49
C ALA A 30 -8.12 -13.03 -2.02
N SER A 31 -7.35 -12.28 -2.80
CA SER A 31 -7.35 -12.36 -4.26
C SER A 31 -6.90 -13.72 -4.76
N SER A 32 -5.90 -14.34 -4.13
CA SER A 32 -5.44 -15.68 -4.50
C SER A 32 -6.47 -16.77 -4.22
N ARG A 33 -7.35 -16.56 -3.24
CA ARG A 33 -8.44 -17.50 -2.89
C ARG A 33 -9.70 -17.29 -3.71
N LEU A 34 -10.00 -16.04 -4.11
CA LEU A 34 -11.25 -15.68 -4.80
C LEU A 34 -11.13 -15.68 -6.33
N ALA A 35 -9.94 -15.47 -6.88
CA ALA A 35 -9.76 -15.43 -8.33
C ALA A 35 -9.95 -16.83 -8.96
N ASN A 36 -10.82 -16.92 -9.97
CA ASN A 36 -11.08 -18.18 -10.68
C ASN A 36 -10.17 -18.34 -11.91
N THR A 37 -9.57 -17.25 -12.38
CA THR A 37 -8.69 -17.24 -13.56
C THR A 37 -7.44 -16.42 -13.31
N ALA A 38 -6.36 -16.73 -14.05
CA ALA A 38 -5.12 -15.96 -13.99
C ALA A 38 -5.32 -14.48 -14.37
N LEU A 39 -6.25 -14.18 -15.28
CA LEU A 39 -6.61 -12.81 -15.65
C LEU A 39 -7.25 -12.08 -14.47
N GLN A 40 -8.22 -12.70 -13.78
CA GLN A 40 -8.84 -12.11 -12.59
C GLN A 40 -7.82 -11.86 -11.48
N MET A 41 -6.92 -12.82 -11.25
CA MET A 41 -5.84 -12.67 -10.27
C MET A 41 -4.91 -11.51 -10.64
N GLY A 42 -4.48 -11.42 -11.90
CA GLY A 42 -3.61 -10.35 -12.38
C GLY A 42 -4.25 -8.97 -12.25
N LEU A 43 -5.54 -8.83 -12.58
CA LEU A 43 -6.28 -7.59 -12.43
C LEU A 43 -6.43 -7.19 -10.96
N ALA A 44 -6.76 -8.14 -10.07
CA ALA A 44 -6.88 -7.87 -8.64
C ALA A 44 -5.55 -7.42 -8.03
N VAL A 45 -4.46 -8.14 -8.32
CA VAL A 45 -3.11 -7.78 -7.85
C VAL A 45 -2.68 -6.42 -8.38
N GLY A 46 -2.87 -6.17 -9.68
CA GLY A 46 -2.55 -4.88 -10.30
C GLY A 46 -3.31 -3.72 -9.64
N PHE A 47 -4.61 -3.90 -9.40
CA PHE A 47 -5.43 -2.90 -8.71
C PHE A 47 -4.97 -2.64 -7.27
N ILE A 48 -4.69 -3.70 -6.50
CA ILE A 48 -4.21 -3.58 -5.11
C ILE A 48 -2.89 -2.81 -5.07
N ILE A 49 -1.94 -3.11 -5.97
CA ILE A 49 -0.65 -2.43 -6.04
C ILE A 49 -0.82 -0.94 -6.40
N LEU A 50 -1.66 -0.64 -7.40
CA LEU A 50 -1.92 0.75 -7.80
C LEU A 50 -2.58 1.55 -6.67
N ALA A 51 -3.58 0.97 -6.00
CA ALA A 51 -4.25 1.59 -4.86
C ALA A 51 -3.29 1.80 -3.68
N PHE A 52 -2.44 0.82 -3.38
CA PHE A 52 -1.42 0.93 -2.33
C PHE A 52 -0.47 2.11 -2.60
N PHE A 53 0.07 2.22 -3.81
CA PHE A 53 0.96 3.32 -4.16
C PHE A 53 0.26 4.67 -4.21
N ALA A 54 -0.98 4.74 -4.68
CA ALA A 54 -1.76 5.97 -4.68
C ALA A 54 -1.97 6.48 -3.24
N VAL A 55 -2.47 5.63 -2.34
CA VAL A 55 -2.68 6.00 -0.93
C VAL A 55 -1.36 6.34 -0.25
N TRP A 56 -0.27 5.62 -0.55
CA TRP A 56 1.03 5.91 0.06
C TRP A 56 1.57 7.26 -0.41
N ALA A 57 1.48 7.56 -1.71
CA ALA A 57 1.90 8.85 -2.25
C ALA A 57 1.08 10.01 -1.66
N GLU A 58 -0.22 9.81 -1.45
CA GLU A 58 -1.08 10.76 -0.74
C GLU A 58 -0.61 11.03 0.68
N LEU A 59 -0.39 9.97 1.45
CA LEU A 59 -0.01 10.11 2.85
C LEU A 59 1.42 10.66 3.01
N ALA A 60 2.32 10.32 2.10
CA ALA A 60 3.73 10.72 2.18
C ALA A 60 4.03 12.08 1.55
N VAL A 61 3.32 12.47 0.48
CA VAL A 61 3.63 13.66 -0.33
C VAL A 61 2.40 14.57 -0.52
N GLY A 62 1.17 14.04 -0.45
CA GLY A 62 -0.07 14.79 -0.68
C GLY A 62 -0.21 15.20 -2.15
N ILE A 63 -0.40 14.23 -3.05
CA ILE A 63 -0.42 14.46 -4.50
C ILE A 63 -1.81 14.84 -5.04
N PHE A 64 -2.89 14.61 -4.28
CA PHE A 64 -4.28 14.97 -4.61
C PHE A 64 -4.86 16.10 -3.74
#